data_AF-A0A6I1K408-F1
#
_entry.id   AF-A0A6I1K408-F1
#
_cell.length_a   1.000
_cell.length_b   1.000
_cell.length_c   1.000
_cell.angle_alpha   90.00
_cell.angle_beta   90.00
_cell.angle_gamma   90.00
#
_symmetry.space_group_name_H-M   'P 1'
#
loop_
_entity.id
_entity.type
_entity.pdbx_description
1 polymer ?
#
loop_
_entity_poly.entity_id
_entity_poly.type
_entity_poly.pdbx_seq_one_letter_code
_entity_poly.pdbx_strand_id
1 'polypeptide(L)'
;MMDSIESIQSRYVSELRELLPEIETWWDAIVKRHGAAAWKRWPTGYAGHPRVLATFRKYYFQIEALNNETVENRDDTEMGPQGEALWGEDDEADDLVIEDQADWLIFSILDEAPELEDLVNGLCFVPIGMDPDEEPV
;
A
#
# COMPACT_ATOMS: atom_id res chain seq x y z
N MET A 1 -17.29 -13.21 1.82
CA MET A 1 -17.15 -12.31 0.65
C MET A 1 -15.66 -12.18 0.47
N MET A 2 -15.10 -12.58 -0.68
CA MET A 2 -13.73 -12.17 -1.01
C MET A 2 -13.71 -10.64 -0.92
N ASP A 3 -12.82 -10.09 -0.12
CA ASP A 3 -12.54 -8.65 -0.17
C ASP A 3 -11.95 -8.38 -1.58
N SER A 4 -12.56 -7.48 -2.34
CA SER A 4 -11.95 -7.00 -3.60
C SER A 4 -10.97 -5.88 -3.29
N ILE A 5 -10.04 -5.60 -4.19
CA ILE A 5 -9.05 -4.52 -3.99
C ILE A 5 -9.73 -3.15 -3.85
N GLU A 6 -10.82 -2.90 -4.60
CA GLU A 6 -11.61 -1.67 -4.47
C GLU A 6 -12.25 -1.56 -3.08
N SER A 7 -12.66 -2.69 -2.49
CA SER A 7 -13.18 -2.71 -1.13
C SER A 7 -12.10 -2.39 -0.09
N ILE A 8 -10.86 -2.86 -0.31
CA ILE A 8 -9.69 -2.55 0.53
C ILE A 8 -9.38 -1.05 0.42
N GLN A 9 -9.33 -0.51 -0.79
CA GLN A 9 -9.08 0.92 -1.05
C GLN A 9 -10.15 1.81 -0.41
N SER A 10 -11.43 1.48 -0.57
CA SER A 10 -12.52 2.27 0.01
C SER A 10 -12.44 2.36 1.54
N ARG A 11 -12.08 1.26 2.21
CA ARG A 11 -11.84 1.25 3.66
C ARG A 11 -10.62 2.08 4.04
N TYR A 12 -9.54 1.98 3.27
CA TYR A 12 -8.34 2.77 3.47
C TYR A 12 -8.61 4.28 3.39
N VAL A 13 -9.30 4.72 2.33
CA VAL A 13 -9.70 6.13 2.14
C VAL A 13 -10.59 6.60 3.29
N SER A 14 -11.54 5.77 3.73
CA SER A 14 -12.43 6.11 4.86
C SER A 14 -11.64 6.31 6.16
N GLU A 15 -10.70 5.40 6.47
CA GLU A 15 -9.87 5.49 7.67
C GLU A 15 -8.94 6.70 7.62
N LEU A 16 -8.36 7.04 6.46
CA LEU A 16 -7.55 8.25 6.31
C LEU A 16 -8.37 9.53 6.50
N ARG A 17 -9.61 9.59 6.00
CA ARG A 17 -10.52 10.72 6.22
C ARG A 17 -10.84 10.93 7.70
N GLU A 18 -11.04 9.86 8.45
CA GLU A 18 -11.25 9.93 9.89
C GLU A 18 -10.01 10.44 10.64
N LEU A 19 -8.82 10.07 10.17
CA LEU A 19 -7.55 10.50 10.77
C LEU A 19 -7.22 11.96 10.45
N LEU A 20 -7.55 12.45 9.26
CA LEU A 20 -7.11 13.74 8.72
C LEU A 20 -7.19 14.90 9.73
N PRO A 21 -8.31 15.18 10.43
CA PRO A 21 -8.41 16.33 11.33
C PRO A 21 -7.44 16.27 12.52
N GLU A 22 -7.16 15.06 13.02
CA GLU A 22 -6.21 14.85 14.11
C GLU A 22 -4.77 15.09 13.62
N ILE A 23 -4.45 14.61 12.42
CA ILE A 23 -3.11 14.76 11.83
C ILE A 23 -2.84 16.22 11.45
N GLU A 24 -3.84 16.94 10.95
CA GLU A 24 -3.76 18.39 10.71
C GLU A 24 -3.44 19.14 12.00
N THR A 25 -4.19 18.86 13.07
CA THR A 25 -3.99 19.48 14.39
C THR A 25 -2.59 19.20 14.94
N TRP A 26 -2.09 17.97 14.76
CA TRP A 26 -0.74 17.58 15.16
C TRP A 26 0.32 18.35 14.40
N TRP A 27 0.21 18.44 13.07
CA TRP A 27 1.20 19.11 12.24
C TRP A 27 1.23 20.61 12.51
N ASP A 28 0.06 21.24 12.68
CA ASP A 28 -0.05 22.64 13.08
C ASP A 28 0.68 22.91 14.40
N ALA A 29 0.60 21.99 15.36
CA ALA A 29 1.34 22.11 16.62
C ALA A 29 2.87 22.02 16.42
N ILE A 30 3.33 21.15 15.52
CA ILE A 30 4.75 21.04 15.16
C ILE A 30 5.23 22.32 14.47
N VAL A 31 4.50 22.80 13.47
CA VAL A 31 4.82 24.03 12.73
C VAL A 31 4.83 25.23 13.67
N LYS A 32 3.86 25.34 14.59
CA LYS A 32 3.83 26.41 15.60
C LYS A 32 5.04 26.37 16.55
N ARG A 33 5.51 25.17 16.90
CA ARG A 33 6.65 24.99 17.82
C ARG A 33 8.01 25.22 17.16
N HIS A 34 8.16 24.81 15.90
CA HIS A 34 9.46 24.76 15.22
C HIS A 34 9.59 25.73 14.04
N GLY A 35 8.51 26.39 13.63
CA GLY A 35 8.46 27.29 12.48
C GLY A 35 8.97 26.61 11.22
N ALA A 36 9.76 27.34 10.42
CA ALA A 36 10.36 26.84 9.19
C ALA A 36 11.32 25.64 9.37
N ALA A 37 11.74 25.32 10.60
CA ALA A 37 12.57 24.14 10.86
C ALA A 37 11.78 22.82 10.88
N ALA A 38 10.44 22.87 10.98
CA ALA A 38 9.58 21.68 10.98
C ALA A 38 9.81 20.83 9.71
N TRP A 39 9.66 21.44 8.53
CA TRP A 39 9.87 20.81 7.23
C TRP A 39 11.29 20.27 7.01
N LYS A 40 12.30 20.79 7.72
CA LYS A 40 13.67 20.27 7.65
C LYS A 40 13.86 19.01 8.49
N ARG A 41 13.08 18.85 9.56
CA ARG A 41 13.18 17.72 10.50
C ARG A 41 12.23 16.59 10.14
N TRP A 42 11.06 16.93 9.61
CA TRP A 42 10.02 16.01 9.18
C TRP A 42 9.66 16.32 7.72
N PRO A 43 10.50 15.88 6.77
CA PRO A 43 10.32 16.21 5.35
C PRO A 43 9.07 15.59 4.73
N THR A 44 8.56 14.51 5.31
CA THR A 44 7.33 13.83 4.87
C THR A 44 6.05 14.45 5.46
N GLY A 45 6.16 15.46 6.32
CA GLY A 45 4.99 16.17 6.86
C GLY A 45 3.96 15.26 7.52
N TYR A 46 2.71 15.39 7.07
CA TYR A 46 1.55 14.62 7.56
C TYR A 46 1.71 13.10 7.32
N ALA A 47 2.24 12.70 6.16
CA ALA A 47 2.46 11.30 5.80
C ALA A 47 3.42 10.58 6.78
N GLY A 48 4.34 11.32 7.40
CA GLY A 48 5.27 10.80 8.39
C GLY A 48 4.64 10.47 9.75
N HIS A 49 3.35 10.74 9.94
CA HIS A 49 2.69 10.46 11.22
C HIS A 49 2.55 8.94 11.46
N PRO A 50 2.88 8.42 12.66
CA PRO A 50 2.85 6.98 12.94
C PRO A 50 1.51 6.29 12.64
N ARG A 51 0.39 6.97 12.86
CA ARG A 51 -0.94 6.42 12.54
C ARG A 51 -1.19 6.31 11.03
N VAL A 52 -0.68 7.26 10.24
CA VAL A 52 -0.80 7.21 8.77
C VAL A 52 0.03 6.04 8.25
N LEU A 53 1.27 5.91 8.71
CA LEU A 53 2.16 4.79 8.36
C LEU A 53 1.57 3.42 8.75
N ALA A 54 0.98 3.31 9.95
CA ALA A 54 0.34 2.08 10.41
C ALA A 54 -0.89 1.73 9.54
N THR A 55 -1.68 2.74 9.16
CA THR A 55 -2.85 2.57 8.29
C THR A 55 -2.42 2.11 6.91
N PHE A 56 -1.46 2.81 6.28
CA PHE A 56 -0.90 2.43 4.99
C PHE A 56 -0.38 0.98 5.00
N ARG A 57 0.43 0.61 6.01
CA ARG A 57 0.99 -0.74 6.15
C ARG A 57 -0.10 -1.81 6.28
N LYS A 58 -1.16 -1.55 7.05
CA LYS A 58 -2.29 -2.46 7.23
C LYS A 58 -2.95 -2.81 5.89
N TYR A 59 -3.22 -1.81 5.06
CA TYR A 59 -3.89 -2.03 3.77
C TYR A 59 -2.94 -2.55 2.69
N TYR A 60 -1.66 -2.16 2.74
CA TYR A 60 -0.60 -2.71 1.89
C TYR A 60 -0.57 -4.24 1.99
N PHE A 61 -0.52 -4.76 3.22
CA PHE A 61 -0.49 -6.21 3.46
C PHE A 61 -1.80 -6.92 3.10
N GLN A 62 -2.94 -6.25 3.13
CA GLN A 62 -4.20 -6.86 2.66
C GLN A 62 -4.17 -7.09 1.15
N ILE A 63 -3.64 -6.13 0.37
CA ILE A 63 -3.47 -6.30 -1.07
C ILE A 63 -2.40 -7.35 -1.37
N GLU A 64 -1.29 -7.34 -0.63
CA GLU A 64 -0.25 -8.37 -0.78
C GLU A 64 -0.78 -9.77 -0.49
N ALA A 65 -1.58 -9.96 0.58
CA ALA A 65 -2.20 -11.25 0.88
C ALA A 65 -3.13 -11.71 -0.26
N LEU A 66 -3.93 -10.81 -0.84
CA LEU A 66 -4.81 -11.12 -1.97
C LEU A 66 -4.02 -11.50 -3.23
N ASN A 67 -2.92 -10.80 -3.50
CA ASN A 67 -2.01 -11.14 -4.59
C ASN A 67 -1.36 -12.52 -4.36
N ASN A 68 -0.91 -12.81 -3.13
CA ASN A 68 -0.34 -14.10 -2.77
C ASN A 68 -1.35 -15.23 -2.91
N GLU A 69 -2.59 -15.05 -2.45
CA GLU A 69 -3.68 -16.02 -2.66
C GLU A 69 -3.93 -16.27 -4.15
N THR A 70 -3.84 -15.23 -4.99
CA THR A 70 -4.00 -15.36 -6.45
C THR A 70 -2.88 -16.19 -7.06
N VAL A 71 -1.64 -16.02 -6.58
CA VAL A 71 -0.48 -16.81 -7.00
C VAL A 71 -0.57 -18.25 -6.49
N GLU A 72 -0.91 -18.46 -5.20
CA GLU A 72 -0.99 -19.79 -4.57
C GLU A 72 -2.14 -20.64 -5.10
N ASN A 73 -3.30 -20.03 -5.43
CA ASN A 73 -4.42 -20.75 -6.03
C ASN A 73 -4.15 -21.20 -7.47
N ARG A 74 -3.07 -20.70 -8.10
CA ARG A 74 -2.56 -21.24 -9.37
C ARG A 74 -1.71 -22.47 -9.08
N ASP A 75 -2.33 -23.52 -8.55
CA ASP A 75 -1.72 -24.85 -8.40
C ASP A 75 -1.07 -25.28 -9.73
N ASP A 76 0.10 -25.95 -9.66
CA ASP A 76 1.01 -26.45 -10.71
C ASP A 76 0.39 -27.23 -11.91
N THR A 77 -0.93 -27.28 -12.03
CA THR A 77 -1.70 -28.05 -13.02
C THR A 77 -1.66 -27.44 -14.42
N GLU A 78 -1.33 -26.15 -14.55
CA GLU A 78 -1.16 -25.47 -15.84
C GLU A 78 0.30 -25.28 -16.27
N MET A 79 1.26 -25.76 -15.48
CA MET A 79 2.63 -25.86 -15.97
C MET A 79 2.73 -27.10 -16.87
N GLY A 80 2.46 -26.92 -18.16
CA GLY A 80 2.78 -27.90 -19.19
C GLY A 80 4.22 -28.42 -19.03
N PRO A 81 4.53 -29.62 -19.55
CA PRO A 81 5.77 -30.34 -19.22
C PRO A 81 7.00 -29.45 -19.40
N GLN A 82 7.58 -28.98 -18.28
CA GLN A 82 8.78 -28.16 -18.28
C GLN A 82 9.97 -29.00 -18.75
N GLY A 83 10.26 -28.95 -20.04
CA GLY A 83 11.47 -29.50 -20.64
C GLY A 83 12.21 -28.42 -21.39
N GLU A 84 13.52 -28.62 -21.58
CA GLU A 84 14.40 -27.80 -22.44
C GLU A 84 13.89 -27.62 -23.89
N ALA A 85 12.78 -28.28 -24.26
CA ALA A 85 12.11 -28.18 -25.56
C ALA A 85 11.18 -26.96 -25.73
N LEU A 86 10.83 -26.24 -24.66
CA LEU A 86 9.90 -25.08 -24.68
C LEU A 86 10.60 -23.72 -24.75
N TRP A 87 11.94 -23.67 -24.86
CA TRP A 87 12.65 -22.40 -25.05
C TRP A 87 12.34 -21.80 -26.43
N GLY A 88 11.42 -20.83 -26.48
CA GLY A 88 11.05 -20.10 -27.70
C GLY A 88 9.62 -20.31 -28.20
N GLU A 89 8.78 -21.03 -27.45
CA GLU A 89 7.32 -20.99 -27.63
C GLU A 89 6.75 -19.90 -26.71
N ASP A 90 5.97 -18.97 -27.27
CA ASP A 90 5.20 -18.02 -26.48
C ASP A 90 4.11 -18.82 -25.75
N ASP A 91 4.30 -19.05 -24.46
CA ASP A 91 3.24 -19.55 -23.59
C ASP A 91 2.14 -18.47 -23.56
N GLU A 92 0.94 -18.81 -24.05
CA GLU A 92 -0.30 -18.07 -23.74
C GLU A 92 -0.70 -18.33 -22.28
N ALA A 93 0.24 -18.15 -21.35
CA ALA A 93 -0.08 -18.14 -19.94
C ALA A 93 -0.97 -16.92 -19.70
N ASP A 94 -2.19 -17.14 -19.21
CA ASP A 94 -3.01 -16.05 -18.65
C ASP A 94 -2.11 -15.23 -17.72
N ASP A 95 -1.85 -13.98 -18.11
CA ASP A 95 -1.00 -13.06 -17.37
C ASP A 95 -1.60 -12.92 -15.98
N LEU A 96 -0.85 -13.35 -14.95
CA LEU A 96 -1.25 -13.14 -13.56
C LEU A 96 -1.44 -11.64 -13.36
N VAL A 97 -2.68 -11.22 -13.11
CA VAL A 97 -2.99 -9.83 -12.76
C VAL A 97 -2.60 -9.63 -11.30
N ILE A 98 -1.33 -9.33 -11.08
CA ILE A 98 -0.80 -8.88 -9.79
C ILE A 98 -0.97 -7.37 -9.74
N GLU A 99 -1.63 -6.91 -8.68
CA GLU A 99 -2.00 -5.50 -8.54
C GLU A 99 -0.98 -4.78 -7.66
N ASP A 100 -0.46 -3.64 -8.14
CA ASP A 100 0.55 -2.86 -7.40
C ASP A 100 -0.12 -2.09 -6.25
N GLN A 101 0.32 -2.34 -5.03
CA GLN A 101 -0.21 -1.67 -3.84
C GLN A 101 -0.03 -0.14 -3.91
N ALA A 102 1.04 0.37 -4.53
CA ALA A 102 1.27 1.80 -4.66
C ALA A 102 0.26 2.46 -5.62
N ASP A 103 -0.11 1.76 -6.69
CA ASP A 103 -1.16 2.23 -7.62
C ASP A 103 -2.48 2.41 -6.88
N TRP A 104 -2.85 1.46 -6.03
CA TRP A 104 -4.11 1.50 -5.26
C TRP A 104 -4.07 2.40 -4.03
N LEU A 105 -2.94 2.50 -3.33
CA LEU A 105 -2.83 3.17 -2.02
C LEU A 105 -2.17 4.55 -2.07
N ILE A 106 -1.62 4.95 -3.21
CA ILE A 106 -0.93 6.25 -3.37
C ILE A 106 -1.47 6.98 -4.58
N PHE A 107 -1.44 6.37 -5.76
CA PHE A 107 -1.69 7.09 -7.02
C PHE A 107 -3.18 7.26 -7.34
N SER A 108 -3.96 6.19 -7.33
CA SER A 108 -5.38 6.22 -7.72
C SER A 108 -6.30 6.91 -6.70
N ILE A 109 -5.85 7.05 -5.45
CA ILE A 109 -6.66 7.68 -4.39
C ILE A 109 -6.94 9.14 -4.68
N LEU A 110 -6.01 9.84 -5.32
CA LEU A 110 -6.16 11.28 -5.56
C LEU A 110 -7.28 11.60 -6.55
N ASP A 111 -7.69 10.63 -7.37
CA ASP A 111 -8.84 10.77 -8.26
C ASP A 111 -10.17 10.75 -7.48
N GLU A 112 -10.23 10.01 -6.36
CA GLU A 112 -11.44 9.84 -5.55
C GLU A 112 -11.49 10.69 -4.26
N ALA A 113 -10.32 11.04 -3.73
CA ALA A 113 -10.13 11.71 -2.44
C ALA A 113 -8.95 12.68 -2.49
N PRO A 114 -9.03 13.76 -3.30
CA PRO A 114 -7.94 14.72 -3.47
C PRO A 114 -7.55 15.44 -2.17
N GLU A 115 -8.46 15.53 -1.19
CA GLU A 115 -8.18 16.09 0.14
C GLU A 115 -7.13 15.30 0.94
N LEU A 116 -6.85 14.05 0.56
CA LEU A 116 -5.87 13.20 1.24
C LEU A 116 -4.44 13.37 0.68
N GLU A 117 -4.23 14.27 -0.29
CA GLU A 117 -2.95 14.50 -0.97
C GLU A 117 -1.77 14.61 0.00
N ASP A 118 -1.92 15.45 1.03
CA ASP A 118 -0.89 15.71 2.03
C ASP A 118 -0.52 14.48 2.88
N LEU A 119 -1.44 13.51 3.02
CA LEU A 119 -1.21 12.25 3.74
C LEU A 119 -0.54 11.19 2.87
N VAL A 120 -0.81 11.16 1.56
CA VAL A 120 -0.33 10.10 0.67
C VAL A 120 0.93 10.48 -0.11
N ASN A 121 1.11 11.74 -0.50
CA ASN A 121 2.27 12.16 -1.31
C ASN A 121 3.62 12.00 -0.60
N GLY A 122 3.63 11.97 0.72
CA GLY A 122 4.85 11.74 1.50
C GLY A 122 5.17 10.25 1.73
N LEU A 123 4.33 9.33 1.26
CA LEU A 123 4.56 7.89 1.36
C LEU A 123 5.44 7.44 0.19
N CYS A 124 6.71 7.15 0.49
CA CYS A 124 7.69 6.69 -0.50
C CYS A 124 8.49 5.48 -0.04
N PHE A 125 7.88 4.62 0.78
CA PHE A 125 8.53 3.43 1.31
C PHE A 125 7.69 2.18 1.02
N VAL A 126 8.39 1.08 0.76
CA VAL A 126 7.80 -0.26 0.73
C VAL A 126 7.92 -0.84 2.14
N PRO A 127 6.82 -1.27 2.78
CA PRO A 127 6.92 -1.97 4.06
C PRO A 127 7.78 -3.24 3.90
N ILE A 128 8.86 -3.37 4.68
CA ILE A 128 9.74 -4.55 4.69
C ILE A 128 9.68 -5.20 6.07
N GLY A 129 9.43 -6.50 6.13
CA GLY A 129 9.21 -7.24 7.38
C GLY A 129 7.87 -6.84 7.99
N MET A 130 7.05 -7.72 8.52
CA MET A 130 7.14 -9.11 8.89
C MET A 130 5.68 -9.57 8.82
N ASP A 131 5.47 -10.82 8.45
CA ASP A 131 4.22 -11.52 8.72
C ASP A 131 3.73 -11.13 10.14
N PRO A 132 2.44 -10.84 10.40
CA PRO A 132 1.98 -10.51 11.76
C PRO A 132 2.45 -11.48 12.87
N ASP A 133 2.89 -12.67 12.50
CA ASP A 133 3.44 -13.72 13.38
C ASP A 133 4.98 -13.76 13.49
N GLU A 134 5.73 -12.96 12.73
CA GLU A 134 7.20 -13.01 12.73
C GLU A 134 7.75 -12.02 13.79
N GLU A 135 8.53 -12.55 14.75
CA GLU A 135 9.10 -11.78 15.86
C GLU A 135 10.26 -10.87 15.39
N PRO A 136 10.32 -9.60 15.83
CA PRO A 136 11.46 -8.74 15.54
C PRO A 136 12.74 -9.30 16.18
N VAL A 137 13.73 -9.63 15.34
CA VAL A 137 15.10 -9.99 15.74
C VAL A 137 15.87 -8.86 16.39
#